data_AF-A0A2U1M4Q6-F1
#
_entry.id   AF-A0A2U1M4Q6-F1
#
_cell.length_a   1.000
_cell.length_b   1.000
_cell.length_c   1.000
_cell.angle_alpha   90.00
_cell.angle_beta   90.00
_cell.angle_gamma   90.00
#
_symmetry.space_group_name_H-M   'P 1'
#
loop_
_entity.id
_entity.type
_entity.pdbx_description
1 polymer ?
#
loop_
_entity_poly.entity_id
_entity_poly.type
_entity_poly.pdbx_seq_one_letter_code
_entity_poly.pdbx_strand_id
1 'polypeptide(L)'
;MYFQEIGPRYTAETYSLMTHSCNNLSNEVAQFLAGASVPEYVLNLPKEVAYDTKLGDDNETTHQQSSDAKSKEENVVPPTVVPAGTSEEKSVASDPHVDARSKVQEETGKEFAAMMASGTLRAREAAALVTKKVMQKYGHMNAAQS
;
A
#
# COMPACT_ATOMS: atom_id res chain seq x y z
N MET A 1 -3.50 -8.03 -38.32
CA MET A 1 -3.77 -6.81 -37.51
C MET A 1 -2.70 -6.69 -36.45
N TYR A 2 -2.33 -5.47 -36.04
CA TYR A 2 -1.21 -5.20 -35.12
C TYR A 2 -1.19 -6.07 -33.85
N PHE A 3 -2.34 -6.28 -33.20
CA PHE A 3 -2.41 -7.16 -32.02
C PHE A 3 -1.95 -8.61 -32.26
N GLN A 4 -2.15 -9.12 -33.47
CA GLN A 4 -1.73 -10.48 -33.86
C GLN A 4 -0.21 -10.57 -34.08
N GLU A 5 0.43 -9.44 -34.40
CA GLU A 5 1.88 -9.32 -34.55
C GLU A 5 2.58 -9.17 -33.20
N ILE A 6 1.99 -8.41 -32.27
CA ILE A 6 2.60 -8.17 -30.95
C ILE A 6 2.26 -9.25 -29.92
N GLY A 7 1.16 -9.99 -30.10
CA GLY A 7 0.70 -11.01 -29.17
C GLY A 7 1.78 -12.03 -28.77
N PRO A 8 2.57 -12.59 -29.71
CA PRO A 8 3.67 -13.51 -29.38
C PRO A 8 4.80 -12.88 -28.54
N ARG A 9 4.91 -11.54 -28.51
CA ARG A 9 5.90 -10.83 -27.66
C ARG A 9 5.40 -10.65 -26.23
N TYR A 10 4.08 -10.62 -26.01
CA TYR A 10 3.44 -10.42 -24.70
C TYR A 10 2.71 -11.69 -24.25
N THR A 11 3.48 -12.64 -23.73
CA THR A 11 3.02 -13.94 -23.22
C THR A 11 3.25 -14.06 -21.72
N ALA A 12 2.67 -15.09 -21.10
CA ALA A 12 2.94 -15.39 -19.68
C ALA A 12 4.45 -15.65 -19.42
N GLU A 13 5.14 -16.28 -20.36
CA GLU A 13 6.58 -16.60 -20.25
C GLU A 13 7.49 -15.38 -20.37
N THR A 14 7.05 -14.37 -21.13
CA THR A 14 7.81 -13.13 -21.36
C THR A 14 7.40 -12.01 -20.41
N TYR A 15 6.42 -12.26 -19.53
CA TYR A 15 5.95 -11.27 -18.57
C TYR A 15 6.98 -11.07 -17.45
N SER A 16 7.39 -9.81 -17.24
CA SER A 16 8.29 -9.40 -16.16
C SER A 16 7.72 -8.16 -15.48
N LEU A 17 7.48 -8.22 -14.17
CA LEU A 17 6.98 -7.07 -13.40
C LEU A 17 7.87 -5.83 -13.57
N MET A 18 9.18 -6.04 -13.72
CA MET A 18 10.18 -4.97 -13.67
C MET A 18 10.42 -4.33 -15.04
N THR A 19 10.32 -5.11 -16.11
CA THR A 19 10.84 -4.72 -17.43
C THR A 19 9.89 -4.97 -18.59
N HIS A 20 8.86 -5.79 -18.42
CA HIS A 20 7.98 -6.22 -19.50
C HIS A 20 6.58 -6.59 -18.98
N SER A 21 5.85 -5.56 -18.54
CA SER A 21 4.56 -5.67 -17.86
C SER A 21 3.40 -5.09 -18.68
N CYS A 22 2.20 -5.09 -18.11
CA CYS A 22 1.02 -4.45 -18.69
C CYS A 22 1.24 -2.97 -19.03
N ASN A 23 2.11 -2.27 -18.30
CA ASN A 23 2.40 -0.86 -18.54
C ASN A 23 3.18 -0.68 -19.85
N ASN A 24 4.11 -1.60 -20.14
CA ASN A 24 4.87 -1.61 -21.40
C ASN A 24 3.96 -1.93 -22.60
N LEU A 25 3.09 -2.95 -22.46
CA LEU A 25 2.09 -3.28 -23.47
C LEU A 25 1.17 -2.09 -23.77
N SER A 26 0.65 -1.45 -22.71
CA SER A 26 -0.25 -0.30 -22.84
C SER A 26 0.43 0.86 -23.56
N ASN A 27 1.74 1.06 -23.34
CA ASN A 27 2.49 2.09 -24.04
C ASN A 27 2.67 1.79 -25.53
N GLU A 28 3.00 0.55 -25.93
CA GLU A 28 3.04 0.18 -27.36
C GLU A 28 1.68 0.35 -28.03
N VAL A 29 0.61 -0.06 -27.36
CA VAL A 29 -0.76 0.07 -27.88
C VAL A 29 -1.19 1.54 -27.99
N ALA A 30 -0.87 2.38 -27.01
CA ALA A 30 -1.14 3.82 -27.05
C ALA A 30 -0.37 4.52 -28.18
N GLN A 31 0.89 4.15 -28.40
CA GLN A 31 1.68 4.67 -29.51
C GLN A 31 1.10 4.25 -30.85
N PHE A 32 0.69 2.99 -30.99
CA PHE A 32 0.10 2.49 -32.23
C PHE A 32 -1.26 3.13 -32.54
N LEU A 33 -2.15 3.26 -31.54
CA LEU A 33 -3.52 3.74 -31.76
C LEU A 33 -3.62 5.27 -31.81
N ALA A 34 -2.81 5.98 -31.03
CA ALA A 34 -2.96 7.42 -30.81
C ALA A 34 -1.69 8.23 -31.05
N GLY A 35 -0.54 7.59 -31.35
CA GLY A 35 0.75 8.28 -31.44
C GLY A 35 1.20 8.89 -30.11
N ALA A 36 0.62 8.43 -28.99
CA ALA A 36 0.87 8.96 -27.65
C ALA A 36 1.60 7.94 -26.78
N SER A 37 2.40 8.41 -25.83
CA SER A 37 3.03 7.56 -24.81
C SER A 37 2.23 7.57 -23.52
N VAL A 38 2.31 6.48 -22.78
CA VAL A 38 1.88 6.45 -21.39
C VAL A 38 2.82 7.36 -20.56
N PRO A 39 2.33 8.07 -19.54
CA PRO A 39 3.18 8.90 -18.69
C PRO A 39 4.35 8.12 -18.04
N GLU A 40 5.52 8.75 -17.99
CA GLU A 40 6.78 8.10 -17.60
C GLU A 40 6.77 7.53 -16.17
N TYR A 41 6.06 8.19 -15.23
CA TYR A 41 5.93 7.69 -13.86
C TYR A 41 5.25 6.31 -13.82
N VAL A 42 4.30 6.03 -14.72
CA VAL A 42 3.63 4.72 -14.82
C VAL A 42 4.59 3.64 -15.31
N LEU A 43 5.50 3.99 -16.24
CA LEU A 43 6.50 3.07 -16.76
C LEU A 43 7.64 2.84 -15.76
N ASN A 44 7.94 3.82 -14.91
CA ASN A 44 9.03 3.77 -13.94
C ASN A 44 8.61 3.36 -12.52
N LEU A 45 7.34 3.05 -12.29
CA LEU A 45 6.84 2.47 -11.03
C LEU A 45 7.76 1.37 -10.44
N PRO A 46 8.26 0.38 -11.22
CA PRO A 46 9.10 -0.66 -10.64
C PRO A 46 10.46 -0.13 -10.15
N LYS A 47 10.99 0.92 -10.78
CA LYS A 47 12.24 1.57 -10.36
C LYS A 47 12.01 2.35 -9.06
N GLU A 48 10.93 3.11 -8.98
CA GLU A 48 10.57 3.87 -7.78
C GLU A 48 10.47 2.94 -6.57
N VAL A 49 9.72 1.84 -6.69
CA VAL A 49 9.60 0.84 -5.61
C VAL A 49 10.93 0.15 -5.29
N ALA A 50 11.73 -0.19 -6.30
CA ALA A 50 13.03 -0.83 -6.08
C ALA A 50 14.05 0.09 -5.39
N TYR A 51 14.04 1.39 -5.71
CA TYR A 51 14.91 2.38 -5.08
C TYR A 51 14.42 2.79 -3.69
N ASP A 52 13.11 2.88 -3.49
CA ASP A 52 12.50 3.14 -2.19
C ASP A 52 12.71 1.96 -1.22
N THR A 53 12.85 0.74 -1.76
CA THR A 53 13.18 -0.47 -0.97
C THR A 53 14.68 -0.57 -0.67
N LYS A 54 15.36 0.56 -0.38
CA LYS A 54 16.55 0.52 0.48
C LYS A 54 16.13 0.22 1.91
N LEU A 55 15.62 -0.99 2.12
CA LEU A 55 15.33 -1.62 3.40
C LEU A 55 16.11 -2.95 3.44
N GLY A 56 17.28 -2.91 4.11
CA GLY A 56 17.98 -4.08 4.65
C GLY A 56 18.79 -4.94 3.67
N ASP A 57 20.03 -4.54 3.41
CA ASP A 57 21.08 -5.46 2.95
C ASP A 57 21.63 -6.19 4.18
N ASP A 58 20.86 -7.15 4.70
CA ASP A 58 21.27 -8.06 5.77
C ASP A 58 21.11 -9.52 5.31
N ASN A 59 22.11 -10.00 4.59
CA ASN A 59 22.68 -11.35 4.65
C ASN A 59 21.78 -12.60 4.44
N GLU A 60 21.97 -13.24 3.29
CA GLU A 60 21.80 -14.68 3.08
C GLU A 60 22.80 -15.46 3.95
N THR A 61 22.36 -16.28 4.93
CA THR A 61 23.02 -17.52 5.40
C THR A 61 22.21 -18.26 6.50
N THR A 62 21.83 -19.51 6.18
CA THR A 62 21.69 -20.70 7.06
C THR A 62 20.45 -20.95 7.94
N HIS A 63 19.94 -22.16 7.74
CA HIS A 63 19.11 -23.04 8.56
C HIS A 63 19.17 -22.95 10.11
N GLN A 64 18.07 -23.45 10.71
CA GLN A 64 17.92 -24.10 12.03
C GLN A 64 17.59 -23.24 13.27
N GLN A 65 16.33 -23.38 13.69
CA GLN A 65 15.89 -23.88 15.01
C GLN A 65 16.62 -23.41 16.29
N SER A 66 15.82 -22.76 17.16
CA SER A 66 15.89 -22.72 18.64
C SER A 66 17.15 -22.22 19.35
N SER A 67 17.03 -21.16 20.16
CA SER A 67 17.10 -21.20 21.64
C SER A 67 17.36 -19.83 22.27
N ASP A 68 16.64 -19.58 23.38
CA ASP A 68 16.95 -18.73 24.53
C ASP A 68 17.17 -17.21 24.38
N ALA A 69 16.08 -16.47 24.65
CA ALA A 69 16.12 -15.05 25.00
C ALA A 69 16.50 -14.87 26.48
N LYS A 70 17.56 -14.11 26.75
CA LYS A 70 17.79 -13.47 28.05
C LYS A 70 18.43 -12.10 27.91
N SER A 71 17.70 -11.09 28.42
CA SER A 71 18.13 -9.74 28.85
C SER A 71 18.67 -8.80 27.78
N LYS A 72 18.42 -7.48 27.79
CA LYS A 72 17.73 -6.56 28.70
C LYS A 72 17.45 -5.27 27.91
N GLU A 73 16.44 -4.57 28.39
CA GLU A 73 15.87 -3.28 28.00
C GLU A 73 16.86 -2.11 28.08
N GLU A 74 16.92 -1.27 27.03
CA GLU A 74 17.07 0.19 27.19
C GLU A 74 16.43 0.91 25.98
N ASN A 75 15.57 1.86 26.32
CA ASN A 75 14.64 2.58 25.46
C ASN A 75 15.29 3.87 24.94
N VAL A 76 15.50 3.98 23.62
CA VAL A 76 15.58 5.28 22.93
C VAL A 76 14.83 5.20 21.60
N VAL A 77 13.52 5.48 21.68
CA VAL A 77 12.63 6.14 20.71
C VAL A 77 13.12 6.25 19.24
N PRO A 78 12.45 5.63 18.25
CA PRO A 78 12.47 6.11 16.87
C PRO A 78 11.39 7.19 16.66
N PRO A 79 11.61 8.17 15.76
CA PRO A 79 10.76 9.33 15.61
C PRO A 79 9.36 8.93 15.11
N THR A 80 8.36 9.66 15.60
CA THR A 80 7.00 9.82 15.10
C THR A 80 6.77 9.20 13.71
N VAL A 81 6.11 8.03 13.69
CA VAL A 81 5.40 7.55 12.52
C VAL A 81 4.28 8.55 12.21
N VAL A 82 4.58 9.49 11.33
CA VAL A 82 3.56 10.23 10.59
C VAL A 82 2.73 9.16 9.86
N PRO A 83 1.42 9.03 10.14
CA PRO A 83 0.60 8.12 9.37
C PRO A 83 0.63 8.64 7.93
N ALA A 84 0.87 7.74 6.98
CA ALA A 84 0.75 7.98 5.55
C ALA A 84 -0.69 8.39 5.22
N GLY A 85 -0.99 9.67 5.40
CA GLY A 85 -1.97 10.42 4.65
C GLY A 85 -1.18 11.33 3.75
N THR A 86 -0.89 10.88 2.53
CA THR A 86 -0.41 11.77 1.48
C THR A 86 -1.52 12.80 1.26
N SER A 87 -1.25 14.03 1.69
CA SER A 87 -1.91 15.22 1.18
C SER A 87 -1.55 15.34 -0.30
N GLU A 88 -2.38 14.77 -1.18
CA GLU A 88 -2.50 15.28 -2.54
C GLU A 88 -3.63 16.31 -2.55
N GLU A 89 -3.24 17.56 -2.42
CA GLU A 89 -4.08 18.72 -2.68
C GLU A 89 -4.30 18.79 -4.21
N LYS A 90 -5.34 18.10 -4.69
CA LYS A 90 -5.93 18.38 -6.00
C LYS A 90 -7.40 18.72 -5.81
N SER A 91 -7.66 20.02 -5.92
CA SER A 91 -8.96 20.67 -5.85
C SER A 91 -9.94 20.12 -6.89
N VAL A 92 -10.89 19.29 -6.46
CA VAL A 92 -12.15 19.12 -7.19
C VAL A 92 -13.28 18.92 -6.19
N ALA A 93 -14.24 19.85 -6.27
CA ALA A 93 -15.64 19.81 -5.85
C ALA A 93 -16.00 18.88 -4.67
N SER A 94 -16.51 19.51 -3.60
CA SER A 94 -17.19 18.90 -2.44
C SER A 94 -18.07 17.70 -2.80
N ASP A 95 -17.48 16.52 -2.81
CA ASP A 95 -18.15 15.23 -2.91
C ASP A 95 -18.58 14.82 -1.49
N PRO A 96 -19.87 14.56 -1.23
CA PRO A 96 -20.40 14.09 0.06
C PRO A 96 -19.66 12.89 0.67
N HIS A 97 -18.91 12.12 -0.13
CA HIS A 97 -18.10 11.00 0.38
C HIS A 97 -16.76 11.39 1.00
N VAL A 98 -16.22 12.57 0.71
CA VAL A 98 -14.94 13.03 1.27
C VAL A 98 -15.09 13.36 2.76
N ASP A 99 -16.21 14.00 3.12
CA ASP A 99 -16.55 14.29 4.52
C ASP A 99 -16.75 13.00 5.34
N ALA A 100 -17.48 12.03 4.76
CA ALA A 100 -17.68 10.72 5.38
C ALA A 100 -16.35 9.95 5.61
N ARG A 101 -15.43 9.98 4.63
CA ARG A 101 -14.10 9.38 4.78
C ARG A 101 -13.27 10.06 5.86
N SER A 102 -13.28 11.40 5.89
CA SER A 102 -12.56 12.18 6.89
C SER A 102 -13.01 11.83 8.31
N LYS A 103 -14.33 11.72 8.53
CA LYS A 103 -14.91 11.35 9.83
C LYS A 103 -14.53 9.94 10.28
N VAL A 104 -14.56 8.96 9.37
CA VAL A 104 -14.16 7.58 9.68
C VAL A 104 -12.68 7.50 10.01
N GLN A 105 -11.82 8.21 9.27
CA GLN A 105 -10.38 8.24 9.53
C GLN A 105 -10.07 8.88 10.89
N GLU A 106 -10.75 9.98 11.23
CA GLU A 106 -10.59 10.65 12.53
C GLU A 106 -11.01 9.75 13.70
N GLU A 107 -12.17 9.08 13.61
CA GLU A 107 -12.62 8.13 14.62
C GLU A 107 -11.66 6.94 14.78
N THR A 108 -11.18 6.40 13.66
CA THR A 108 -10.24 5.27 13.62
C THR A 108 -8.91 5.66 14.27
N GLY A 109 -8.38 6.84 13.95
CA GLY A 109 -7.13 7.34 14.52
C GLY A 109 -7.20 7.57 16.02
N LYS A 110 -8.31 8.11 16.52
CA LYS A 110 -8.56 8.29 17.95
C LYS A 110 -8.63 6.95 18.69
N GLU A 111 -9.34 5.95 18.14
CA GLU A 111 -9.42 4.62 18.76
C GLU A 111 -8.07 3.90 18.75
N PHE A 112 -7.31 4.03 17.66
CA PHE A 112 -5.97 3.47 17.57
C PHE A 112 -5.02 4.11 18.58
N ALA A 113 -5.03 5.43 18.70
CA ALA A 113 -4.22 6.15 19.69
C ALA A 113 -4.56 5.73 21.13
N ALA A 114 -5.85 5.59 21.45
CA ALA A 114 -6.28 5.11 22.76
C ALA A 114 -5.84 3.66 23.04
N MET A 115 -5.90 2.78 22.04
CA MET A 115 -5.47 1.39 22.15
C MET A 115 -3.94 1.28 22.31
N MET A 116 -3.19 2.15 21.64
CA MET A 116 -1.75 2.27 21.79
C MET A 116 -1.35 2.87 23.15
N ALA A 117 -2.11 3.86 23.65
CA ALA A 117 -1.89 4.45 24.96
C ALA A 117 -2.16 3.46 26.11
N SER A 118 -3.02 2.46 25.90
CA SER A 118 -3.20 1.35 26.85
C SER A 118 -1.95 0.47 26.99
N GLY A 119 -1.01 0.51 26.04
CA GLY A 119 0.27 -0.21 26.09
C GLY A 119 0.17 -1.75 26.00
N THR A 120 -1.03 -2.29 25.77
CA THR A 120 -1.29 -3.74 25.81
C THR A 120 -1.07 -4.44 24.47
N LEU A 121 -1.07 -3.69 23.36
CA LEU A 121 -1.00 -4.23 22.01
C LEU A 121 0.12 -3.55 21.22
N ARG A 122 0.81 -4.33 20.37
CA ARG A 122 1.73 -3.79 19.38
C ARG A 122 0.94 -3.06 18.28
N ALA A 123 1.56 -2.06 17.65
CA ALA A 123 0.94 -1.26 16.59
C ALA A 123 0.24 -2.09 15.49
N ARG A 124 0.86 -3.19 15.05
CA ARG A 124 0.27 -4.08 14.03
C ARG A 124 -1.01 -4.78 14.49
N GLU A 125 -1.06 -5.18 15.76
CA GLU A 125 -2.20 -5.89 16.34
C GLU A 125 -3.34 -4.90 16.62
N ALA A 126 -3.00 -3.73 17.17
CA ALA A 126 -3.96 -2.64 17.36
C ALA A 126 -4.57 -2.17 16.03
N ALA A 127 -3.77 -2.05 14.97
CA ALA A 127 -4.26 -1.61 13.65
C ALA A 127 -5.25 -2.62 13.04
N ALA A 128 -4.93 -3.91 13.15
CA ALA A 128 -5.82 -4.97 12.70
C ALA A 128 -7.14 -4.99 13.50
N LEU A 129 -7.06 -4.82 14.82
CA LEU A 129 -8.23 -4.85 15.70
C LEU A 129 -9.15 -3.65 15.49
N VAL A 130 -8.58 -2.45 15.34
CA VAL A 130 -9.33 -1.22 15.07
C VAL A 130 -10.01 -1.29 13.70
N THR A 131 -9.29 -1.72 12.66
CA THR A 131 -9.87 -1.85 11.31
C THR A 131 -11.05 -2.84 11.32
N LYS A 132 -10.91 -3.99 12.01
CA LYS A 132 -11.99 -4.95 12.19
C LYS A 132 -13.19 -4.34 12.92
N LYS A 133 -12.95 -3.57 13.99
CA LYS A 133 -14.00 -2.94 14.80
C LYS A 133 -14.75 -1.84 14.04
N VAL A 134 -14.04 -1.06 13.22
CA VAL A 134 -14.63 -0.06 12.32
C VAL A 134 -15.51 -0.75 11.28
N MET A 135 -15.01 -1.78 10.61
CA MET A 135 -15.79 -2.54 9.64
C MET A 135 -17.06 -3.15 10.27
N GLN A 136 -16.98 -3.62 11.51
CA GLN A 136 -18.16 -4.08 12.25
C GLN A 136 -19.10 -2.92 12.57
N LYS A 137 -18.63 -1.82 13.15
CA LYS A 137 -19.46 -0.67 13.52
C LYS A 137 -20.26 -0.15 12.31
N TYR A 138 -19.59 0.07 11.19
CA TYR A 138 -20.23 0.58 9.97
C TYR A 138 -20.99 -0.50 9.18
N GLY A 139 -20.60 -1.77 9.28
CA GLY A 139 -21.35 -2.90 8.70
C GLY A 139 -22.71 -3.12 9.36
N HIS A 140 -22.81 -2.95 10.69
CA HIS A 140 -24.09 -3.08 11.41
C HIS A 140 -24.99 -1.84 11.26
N MET A 141 -24.42 -0.64 11.07
CA MET A 141 -25.21 0.58 10.82
C MET A 141 -26.00 0.51 9.51
N ASN A 142 -25.47 -0.13 8.48
CA ASN A 142 -26.17 -0.29 7.20
C ASN A 142 -27.30 -1.33 7.25
N ALA A 143 -27.24 -2.31 8.16
CA ALA A 143 -28.28 -3.32 8.33
C ALA A 143 -29.48 -2.83 9.17
N ALA A 144 -29.29 -1.79 10.00
CA ALA A 144 -30.34 -1.19 10.83
C ALA A 144 -31.09 -0.03 10.15
N GLN A 145 -30.72 0.33 8.91
CA GLN A 145 -31.37 1.37 8.10
C GLN A 145 -32.15 0.82 6.89
N SER A 146 -32.42 -0.50 6.84
CA SER A 146 -33.37 -1.12 5.89
C SER A 146 -34.70 -1.45 6.55
#